data_AF-A0A923XDR8-F1
#
_entry.id   AF-A0A923XDR8-F1
#
_cell.length_a   1.000
_cell.length_b   1.000
_cell.length_c   1.000
_cell.angle_alpha   90.00
_cell.angle_beta   90.00
_cell.angle_gamma   90.00
#
_symmetry.space_group_name_H-M   'P 1'
#
loop_
_entity.id
_entity.type
_entity.pdbx_description
1 polymer ?
#
loop_
_entity_poly.entity_id
_entity_poly.type
_entity_poly.pdbx_seq_one_letter_code
_entity_poly.pdbx_strand_id
1 'polypeptide(L)' 'MKAITYYEKIATHKQKAYMQMQCHCVLCNTSLELKFENISQEEIKEVASCPQCEIRTRAKTHIIH' A
#
# COMPACT_ATOMS: atom_id res chain seq x y z
N MET A 1 -4.64 -2.89 -16.13
CA MET A 1 -3.94 -2.63 -14.86
C MET A 1 -4.97 -2.70 -13.74
N LYS A 2 -4.80 -3.57 -12.73
CA LYS A 2 -5.72 -3.62 -11.58
C LYS A 2 -5.63 -2.27 -10.84
N ALA A 3 -6.77 -1.65 -10.55
CA ALA A 3 -6.80 -0.43 -9.74
C ALA A 3 -6.39 -0.82 -8.31
N ILE A 4 -5.21 -0.36 -7.89
CA ILE A 4 -4.76 -0.53 -6.52
C ILE A 4 -5.50 0.53 -5.71
N THR A 5 -6.37 0.11 -4.78
CA THR A 5 -7.09 1.04 -3.91
C THR A 5 -6.14 1.48 -2.81
N TYR A 6 -5.80 2.77 -2.78
CA TYR A 6 -4.99 3.40 -1.73
C TYR A 6 -5.89 4.32 -0.90
N TYR A 7 -5.68 4.37 0.41
CA TYR A 7 -6.46 5.22 1.33
C TYR A 7 -5.87 6.62 1.49
N GLU A 8 -4.68 6.87 0.95
CA GLU A 8 -4.07 8.20 0.97
C GLU A 8 -4.73 9.16 -0.03
N LYS A 9 -4.79 10.45 0.34
CA LYS A 9 -5.29 11.52 -0.53
C LYS A 9 -4.26 11.87 -1.62
N ILE A 10 -4.43 11.30 -2.81
CA ILE A 10 -3.52 11.49 -3.95
C ILE A 10 -4.13 12.47 -4.98
N ALA A 11 -3.77 13.75 -4.91
CA ALA A 11 -4.36 14.80 -5.76
C ALA A 11 -3.47 15.18 -6.96
N THR A 12 -2.15 15.13 -6.80
CA THR A 12 -1.19 15.62 -7.81
C THR A 12 -0.51 14.48 -8.57
N HIS A 13 0.03 14.77 -9.75
CA HIS A 13 0.80 13.79 -10.54
C HIS A 13 2.01 13.24 -9.76
N LYS A 14 2.72 14.11 -9.03
CA LYS A 14 3.88 13.71 -8.21
C LYS A 14 3.48 12.74 -7.09
N GLN A 15 2.34 12.98 -6.44
CA GLN A 15 1.80 12.08 -5.42
C GLN A 15 1.42 10.71 -6.02
N LYS A 16 0.82 10.69 -7.23
CA LYS A 16 0.49 9.44 -7.94
C LYS A 16 1.74 8.64 -8.29
N ALA A 17 2.75 9.28 -8.86
CA ALA A 17 4.02 8.64 -9.19
C ALA A 17 4.73 8.10 -7.95
N TYR A 18 4.75 8.87 -6.86
CA TYR A 18 5.29 8.41 -5.57
C TYR A 18 4.55 7.18 -5.05
N MET A 19 3.21 7.18 -5.11
CA MET A 19 2.42 6.03 -4.66
C MET A 19 2.70 4.78 -5.50
N GLN A 20 2.84 4.93 -6.81
CA GLN A 20 3.20 3.83 -7.70
C GLN A 20 4.57 3.24 -7.32
N MET A 21 5.57 4.07 -7.01
CA MET A 21 6.87 3.60 -6.54
C MET A 21 6.75 2.85 -5.20
N GLN A 22 5.93 3.36 -4.27
CA GLN A 22 5.63 2.71 -2.99
C GLN A 22 4.90 1.38 -3.12
N CYS A 23 4.33 1.07 -4.30
CA CYS A 23 3.69 -0.22 -4.57
C CYS A 23 4.66 -1.26 -5.15
N HIS A 24 5.97 -1.00 -5.17
CA HIS A 24 6.99 -1.95 -5.65
C HIS A 24 7.98 -2.31 -4.54
N CYS A 25 8.47 -3.55 -4.57
CA CYS A 25 9.48 -4.03 -3.66
C CYS A 25 10.81 -3.31 -3.89
N VAL A 26 11.41 -2.78 -2.81
CA VAL A 26 12.71 -2.09 -2.88
C VAL A 26 13.86 -3.01 -3.33
N LEU A 27 13.72 -4.33 -3.15
CA LEU A 27 14.78 -5.30 -3.46
C LEU A 27 14.70 -5.85 -4.88
N CYS A 28 13.49 -6.16 -5.37
CA CYS A 28 13.30 -6.86 -6.64
C CYS A 28 12.37 -6.13 -7.62
N ASN A 29 11.87 -4.96 -7.24
CA ASN A 29 10.94 -4.14 -8.02
C ASN A 29 9.63 -4.83 -8.40
N THR A 30 9.31 -5.98 -7.81
CA THR A 30 8.03 -6.67 -7.99
C THR A 30 6.90 -5.89 -7.34
N SER A 31 5.74 -5.82 -7.99
CA SER A 31 4.57 -5.15 -7.41
C SER A 31 4.14 -5.86 -6.12
N LEU A 32 3.91 -5.07 -5.08
CA LEU A 32 3.54 -5.56 -3.76
C LEU A 32 2.07 -5.97 -3.73
N GLU A 33 1.78 -7.02 -2.97
CA GLU A 33 0.43 -7.39 -2.59
C GLU A 33 0.00 -6.57 -1.39
N LEU A 34 -1.07 -5.79 -1.55
CA LEU A 34 -1.67 -5.01 -0.46
C LEU A 34 -2.86 -5.77 0.12
N LYS A 35 -2.86 -5.94 1.44
CA LYS A 35 -3.99 -6.46 2.22
C LYS A 35 -4.48 -5.38 3.17
N PHE A 36 -5.80 -5.26 3.27
CA PHE A 36 -6.46 -4.31 4.15
C PHE A 36 -7.36 -5.06 5.12
N GLU A 37 -7.24 -4.76 6.41
CA GLU A 37 -8.03 -5.35 7.48
C GLU A 37 -8.67 -4.21 8.30
N ASN A 38 -9.99 -4.25 8.48
CA ASN A 38 -10.67 -3.31 9.36
C ASN A 38 -10.39 -3.75 10.81
N ILE A 39 -9.66 -2.93 11.56
CA ILE A 39 -9.40 -3.18 13.00
C ILE A 39 -10.61 -2.70 13.81
N SER A 40 -11.16 -1.54 13.45
CA SER A 40 -12.33 -0.95 14.11
C SER A 40 -13.18 -0.19 13.08
N GLN A 41 -14.21 0.54 13.54
CA GLN A 41 -15.00 1.42 12.68
C GLN A 41 -14.21 2.61 12.13
N GLU A 42 -13.11 2.97 12.81
CA GLU A 42 -12.29 4.15 12.50
C GLU A 42 -10.86 3.77 12.12
N GLU A 43 -10.51 2.49 12.09
CA GLU A 43 -9.13 2.05 11.84
C GLU A 43 -9.05 0.95 10.79
N ILE A 44 -8.20 1.17 9.78
CA ILE A 44 -7.84 0.17 8.78
C ILE A 44 -6.35 -0.10 8.84
N LYS A 45 -6.00 -1.39 8.96
CA LYS A 45 -4.64 -1.87 8.81
C LYS A 45 -4.36 -2.15 7.35
N GLU A 46 -3.28 -1.58 6.84
CA GLU A 46 -2.69 -1.93 5.56
C GLU A 46 -1.42 -2.74 5.79
N VAL A 47 -1.27 -3.81 5.02
CA VAL A 47 -0.06 -4.61 4.95
C VAL A 47 0.35 -4.78 3.49
N ALA A 48 1.57 -4.38 3.16
CA ALA A 48 2.19 -4.65 1.88
C ALA A 48 3.24 -5.76 2.01
N SER A 49 3.14 -6.77 1.17
CA SER A 49 4.10 -7.88 1.12
C SER A 49 4.59 -8.11 -0.31
N CYS A 50 5.86 -8.50 -0.44
CA CYS A 50 6.41 -8.91 -1.73
C CYS A 50 6.23 -10.43 -1.89
N PRO A 51 5.50 -10.91 -2.92
CA PRO A 51 5.29 -12.34 -3.12
C PRO A 51 6.57 -13.07 -3.57
N GLN A 52 7.54 -12.36 -4.14
CA GLN A 52 8.77 -12.96 -4.66
C GLN A 52 9.88 -13.04 -3.61
N CYS A 53 9.98 -12.02 -2.74
CA CYS A 53 10.99 -11.99 -1.67
C CYS A 53 10.45 -12.56 -0.36
N GLU A 54 9.15 -12.84 -0.27
CA GLU A 54 8.46 -13.30 0.93
C GLU A 54 8.67 -12.38 2.15
N ILE A 55 8.87 -11.08 1.89
CA ILE A 55 9.05 -10.07 2.94
C ILE A 55 7.81 -9.20 3.08
N ARG A 56 7.57 -8.75 4.31
CA ARG A 56 6.65 -7.66 4.62
C ARG A 56 7.39 -6.33 4.44
N THR A 57 6.97 -5.53 3.46
CA THR A 57 7.64 -4.27 3.13
C THR A 57 7.01 -3.07 3.84
N ARG A 58 5.72 -3.12 4.15
CA ARG A 58 4.99 -2.05 4.84
C ARG A 58 3.89 -2.61 5.73
N ALA A 59 3.74 -2.03 6.91
CA ALA A 59 2.58 -2.23 7.77
C ALA A 59 2.20 -0.87 8.37
N LYS A 60 0.98 -0.41 8.11
CA LYS A 60 0.50 0.92 8.52
C LYS A 60 -0.95 0.82 8.97
N THR A 61 -1.29 1.51 10.05
CA THR A 61 -2.69 1.71 10.46
C THR A 61 -3.12 3.10 10.02
N HIS A 62 -4.23 3.17 9.30
CA HIS A 62 -4.87 4.40 8.86
C HIS A 62 -6.07 4.66 9.77
N ILE A 63 -6.20 5.90 10.26
CA ILE A 63 -7.37 6.34 11.02
C ILE A 63 -8.30 7.07 10.05
N ILE A 64 -9.56 6.62 10.00
CA ILE A 64 -10.61 7.09 9.10
C ILE A 64 -11.61 7.85 9.96
N HIS A 65 -11.58 9.18 9.86
CA HIS A 65 -12.55 10.08 10.48
C HIS A 65 -13.56 10.56 9.43
#